data_AF-A0A0C9SZ33-F1
#
_entry.id   AF-A0A0C9SZ33-F1
#
_cell.length_a   1.000
_cell.length_b   1.000
_cell.length_c   1.000
_cell.angle_alpha   90.00
_cell.angle_beta   90.00
_cell.angle_gamma   90.00
#
_symmetry.space_group_name_H-M   'P 1'
#
loop_
_entity.id
_entity.type
_entity.pdbx_description
1 polymer ?
#
loop_
_entity_poly.entity_id
_entity_poly.type
_entity_poly.pdbx_seq_one_letter_code
_entity_poly.pdbx_strand_id
1 'polypeptide(L)'
;MSGMSADPAGGSFRARAMSPAHAGYVQGSISEALAENQASPDAASNPRLATLSLTSSFGEIMGLVPSDYREALRPDMRALSDLASKRVSVENGLLRLKRHKAQGTLPPQLAGLHNPVWQVTKEFSDAASEYLQELSEKFD
;
A
#
# COMPACT_ATOMS: atom_id res chain seq x y z
N MET A 1 41.09 9.33 -41.59
CA MET A 1 39.83 10.09 -41.68
C MET A 1 38.68 9.11 -41.62
N SER A 2 37.59 9.45 -40.90
CA SER A 2 36.36 8.69 -40.66
C SER A 2 36.50 7.45 -39.77
N GLY A 3 35.67 7.18 -38.78
CA GLY A 3 34.44 7.83 -38.31
C GLY A 3 33.85 6.96 -37.20
N MET A 4 33.28 7.59 -36.19
CA MET A 4 32.70 7.01 -34.97
C MET A 4 31.20 6.82 -35.18
N SER A 5 30.62 5.63 -34.90
CA SER A 5 29.18 5.47 -34.54
C SER A 5 28.88 4.05 -34.06
N ALA A 6 28.00 3.97 -33.06
CA ALA A 6 27.66 2.84 -32.19
C ALA A 6 26.61 1.86 -32.75
N ASP A 7 26.52 0.65 -32.17
CA ASP A 7 25.25 0.15 -31.58
C ASP A 7 25.46 -1.07 -30.63
N PRO A 8 24.58 -1.26 -29.62
CA PRO A 8 24.83 -2.08 -28.43
C PRO A 8 24.35 -3.55 -28.52
N ALA A 9 24.93 -4.38 -27.66
CA ALA A 9 24.60 -5.78 -27.44
C ALA A 9 23.12 -5.99 -27.07
N GLY A 10 22.33 -6.49 -28.03
CA GLY A 10 20.96 -6.96 -27.82
C GLY A 10 20.94 -8.27 -27.04
N GLY A 11 20.68 -8.19 -25.74
CA GLY A 11 20.38 -9.35 -24.90
C GLY A 11 19.07 -10.02 -25.32
N SER A 12 19.12 -11.33 -25.57
CA SER A 12 17.97 -12.16 -25.92
C SER A 12 17.00 -12.27 -24.73
N PHE A 13 15.95 -11.45 -24.71
CA PHE A 13 14.79 -11.71 -23.87
C PHE A 13 13.95 -12.82 -24.50
N ARG A 14 14.27 -14.07 -24.16
CA ARG A 14 13.36 -15.20 -24.39
C ARG A 14 12.13 -15.03 -23.51
N ALA A 15 11.11 -14.33 -24.03
CA ALA A 15 9.77 -14.33 -23.46
C ALA A 15 9.26 -15.79 -23.45
N ARG A 16 9.08 -16.36 -22.26
CA ARG A 16 8.36 -17.64 -22.10
C ARG A 16 6.91 -17.38 -22.49
N ALA A 17 6.49 -17.90 -23.64
CA ALA A 17 5.08 -17.91 -24.03
C ALA A 17 4.27 -18.65 -22.94
N MET A 18 3.30 -17.96 -22.34
CA MET A 18 2.35 -18.56 -21.41
C MET A 18 1.47 -19.56 -22.15
N SER A 19 1.34 -20.77 -21.60
CA SER A 19 0.59 -21.88 -22.21
C SER A 19 -0.90 -21.53 -22.39
N PRO A 20 -1.56 -21.91 -23.50
CA PRO A 20 -2.98 -21.68 -23.74
C PRO A 20 -3.92 -22.27 -22.68
N ALA A 21 -3.43 -23.22 -21.87
CA ALA A 21 -4.22 -23.88 -20.84
C ALA A 21 -4.55 -23.00 -19.62
N HIS A 22 -3.89 -21.84 -19.42
CA HIS A 22 -4.18 -20.93 -18.30
C HIS A 22 -5.23 -19.86 -18.61
N ALA A 23 -5.63 -19.70 -19.88
CA ALA A 23 -6.62 -18.68 -20.28
C ALA A 23 -8.07 -19.05 -19.92
N GLY A 24 -8.33 -20.30 -19.50
CA GLY A 24 -9.69 -20.80 -19.24
C GLY A 24 -10.17 -20.70 -17.79
N TYR A 25 -9.32 -20.40 -16.81
CA TYR A 25 -9.66 -20.60 -15.38
C TYR A 25 -10.42 -19.43 -14.73
N VAL A 26 -10.48 -18.26 -15.36
CA VAL A 26 -11.06 -17.06 -14.74
C VAL A 26 -12.55 -16.89 -15.04
N GLN A 27 -13.07 -17.54 -16.08
CA GLN A 27 -14.45 -17.32 -16.54
C GLN A 27 -15.46 -18.34 -15.99
N GLY A 28 -15.01 -19.50 -15.50
CA GLY A 28 -15.86 -20.56 -14.96
C GLY A 28 -16.22 -20.41 -13.48
N SER A 29 -15.30 -19.90 -12.65
CA SER A 29 -15.46 -19.92 -11.18
C SER A 29 -16.47 -18.90 -10.64
N ILE A 30 -16.71 -17.79 -11.36
CA ILE A 30 -17.68 -16.78 -10.95
C ILE A 30 -19.12 -17.26 -11.22
N SER A 31 -19.31 -18.03 -12.30
CA SER A 31 -20.64 -18.50 -12.71
C SER A 31 -21.16 -19.62 -11.81
N GLU A 32 -20.28 -20.46 -11.28
CA GLU A 32 -20.64 -21.60 -10.44
C GLU A 32 -20.93 -21.19 -8.98
N ALA A 33 -20.22 -20.18 -8.45
CA ALA A 33 -20.50 -19.61 -7.13
C ALA A 33 -21.85 -18.85 -7.04
N LEU A 34 -22.44 -18.48 -8.19
CA LEU A 34 -23.76 -17.83 -8.27
C LEU A 34 -24.94 -18.84 -8.30
N ALA A 35 -24.69 -20.12 -8.59
CA ALA A 35 -25.76 -21.11 -8.75
C ALA A 35 -26.26 -21.69 -7.42
N GLU A 36 -25.45 -21.70 -6.36
CA GLU A 36 -25.78 -22.36 -5.08
C GLU A 36 -26.63 -21.49 -4.13
N ASN A 37 -26.77 -20.19 -4.38
CA ASN A 37 -27.51 -19.24 -3.52
C ASN A 37 -28.87 -18.82 -4.10
N GLN A 38 -29.67 -19.76 -4.61
CA GLN A 38 -31.09 -19.50 -4.93
C GLN A 38 -31.99 -19.91 -3.77
N ALA A 39 -32.10 -19.04 -2.75
CA ALA A 39 -33.21 -19.04 -1.82
C ALA A 39 -33.59 -17.59 -1.46
N SER A 40 -34.79 -17.18 -1.88
CA SER A 40 -35.50 -15.90 -1.63
C SER A 40 -35.49 -14.89 -2.80
N PRO A 41 -36.63 -14.64 -3.48
CA PRO A 41 -36.71 -13.86 -4.72
C PRO A 41 -37.00 -12.35 -4.58
N ASP A 42 -36.96 -11.74 -3.38
CA ASP A 42 -37.42 -10.34 -3.18
C ASP A 42 -36.35 -9.33 -2.72
N ALA A 43 -35.08 -9.70 -2.70
CA ALA A 43 -33.97 -8.76 -2.49
C ALA A 43 -32.88 -9.05 -3.52
N ALA A 44 -33.08 -8.57 -4.75
CA ALA A 44 -32.07 -8.62 -5.79
C ALA A 44 -30.86 -7.78 -5.37
N SER A 45 -29.97 -8.40 -4.59
CA SER A 45 -28.64 -7.92 -4.27
C SER A 45 -27.93 -7.68 -5.60
N ASN A 46 -27.79 -6.40 -5.96
CA ASN A 46 -27.10 -6.01 -7.19
C ASN A 46 -25.77 -6.77 -7.27
N PRO A 47 -25.55 -7.67 -8.25
CA PRO A 47 -24.34 -8.49 -8.32
C PRO A 47 -23.08 -7.63 -8.43
N ARG A 48 -23.23 -6.39 -8.90
CA ARG A 48 -22.19 -5.35 -8.90
C ARG A 48 -21.77 -4.90 -7.50
N LEU A 49 -22.71 -4.79 -6.56
CA LEU A 49 -22.40 -4.41 -5.17
C LEU A 49 -21.68 -5.56 -4.44
N ALA A 50 -22.11 -6.80 -4.67
CA ALA A 50 -21.47 -7.98 -4.11
C ALA A 50 -20.05 -8.21 -4.67
N THR A 51 -19.81 -7.84 -5.93
CA THR A 51 -18.47 -7.91 -6.52
C THR A 51 -17.59 -6.77 -6.04
N LEU A 52 -18.10 -5.54 -5.92
CA LEU A 52 -17.36 -4.42 -5.35
C LEU A 52 -16.87 -4.66 -3.92
N SER A 53 -17.65 -5.36 -3.07
CA SER A 53 -17.23 -5.68 -1.71
C SER A 53 -16.09 -6.71 -1.65
N LEU A 54 -15.92 -7.51 -2.70
CA LEU A 54 -14.89 -8.54 -2.78
C LEU A 54 -13.61 -8.02 -3.46
N THR A 55 -13.72 -7.02 -4.33
CA THR A 55 -12.58 -6.44 -5.04
C THR A 55 -11.70 -5.64 -4.09
N SER A 56 -10.39 -5.90 -4.13
CA SER A 56 -9.40 -5.22 -3.28
C SER A 56 -8.29 -4.55 -4.08
N SER A 57 -8.23 -4.81 -5.38
CA SER A 57 -7.22 -4.24 -6.28
C SER A 57 -7.77 -3.09 -7.11
N PHE A 58 -6.93 -2.06 -7.34
CA PHE A 58 -7.26 -0.93 -8.22
C PHE A 58 -7.69 -1.38 -9.62
N GLY A 59 -7.04 -2.40 -10.18
CA GLY A 59 -7.35 -2.90 -11.53
C GLY A 59 -8.74 -3.54 -11.61
N GLU A 60 -9.13 -4.25 -10.56
CA GLU A 60 -10.45 -4.88 -10.45
C GLU A 60 -11.53 -3.82 -10.31
N ILE A 61 -11.34 -2.85 -9.40
CA ILE A 61 -12.28 -1.75 -9.18
C ILE A 61 -12.51 -0.96 -10.48
N MET A 62 -11.44 -0.58 -11.18
CA MET A 62 -11.54 0.11 -12.47
C MET A 62 -12.15 -0.76 -13.57
N GLY A 63 -12.11 -2.08 -13.43
CA GLY A 63 -12.75 -3.04 -14.33
C GLY A 63 -14.28 -3.05 -14.23
N LEU A 64 -14.83 -2.70 -13.06
CA LEU A 64 -16.28 -2.60 -12.84
C LEU A 64 -16.88 -1.26 -13.29
N VAL A 65 -16.04 -0.23 -13.48
CA VAL A 65 -16.48 1.10 -13.92
C VAL A 65 -16.82 1.07 -15.42
N PRO A 66 -17.99 1.61 -15.84
CA PRO A 66 -18.32 1.74 -17.26
C PRO A 66 -17.26 2.51 -18.04
N SER A 67 -17.06 2.15 -19.32
CA SER A 67 -16.02 2.71 -20.20
C SER A 67 -16.02 4.22 -20.24
N ASP A 68 -17.20 4.83 -20.26
CA ASP A 68 -17.41 6.25 -20.52
C ASP A 68 -16.85 7.13 -19.40
N TYR A 69 -16.81 6.60 -18.18
CA TYR A 69 -16.33 7.30 -16.98
C TYR A 69 -14.92 6.86 -16.57
N ARG A 70 -14.38 5.81 -17.20
CA ARG A 70 -13.15 5.15 -16.76
C ARG A 70 -11.94 6.08 -16.86
N GLU A 71 -11.82 6.85 -17.94
CA GLU A 71 -10.69 7.77 -18.14
C GLU A 71 -10.77 8.99 -17.22
N ALA A 72 -11.97 9.52 -17.00
CA ALA A 72 -12.18 10.64 -16.08
C ALA A 72 -11.90 10.27 -14.63
N LEU A 73 -12.27 9.07 -14.20
CA LEU A 73 -12.15 8.60 -12.82
C LEU A 73 -10.76 8.01 -12.49
N ARG A 74 -10.00 7.59 -13.50
CA ARG A 74 -8.67 6.99 -13.34
C ARG A 74 -7.69 7.80 -12.48
N PRO A 75 -7.49 9.12 -12.67
CA PRO A 75 -6.54 9.89 -11.86
C PRO A 75 -6.90 9.90 -10.37
N ASP A 76 -8.18 10.11 -10.04
CA ASP A 76 -8.64 10.19 -8.65
C ASP A 76 -8.55 8.84 -7.94
N MET A 77 -8.98 7.77 -8.61
CA MET A 77 -8.87 6.41 -8.09
C MET A 77 -7.42 5.97 -7.95
N ARG A 78 -6.53 6.45 -8.82
CA ARG A 78 -5.09 6.18 -8.70
C ARG A 78 -4.52 6.85 -7.47
N ALA A 79 -4.83 8.13 -7.25
CA ALA A 79 -4.40 8.87 -6.07
C ALA A 79 -4.87 8.20 -4.77
N LEU A 80 -6.13 7.74 -4.73
CA LEU A 80 -6.67 6.97 -3.60
C LEU A 80 -5.90 5.66 -3.37
N SER A 81 -5.60 4.91 -4.43
CA SER A 81 -4.84 3.66 -4.32
C SER A 81 -3.42 3.88 -3.79
N ASP A 82 -2.77 4.96 -4.20
CA ASP A 82 -1.42 5.31 -3.75
C ASP A 82 -1.45 5.75 -2.27
N LEU A 83 -2.47 6.49 -1.84
CA LEU A 83 -2.66 6.87 -0.43
C LEU A 83 -2.92 5.63 0.43
N ALA A 84 -3.83 4.75 0.02
CA ALA A 84 -4.13 3.52 0.73
C ALA A 84 -2.87 2.64 0.90
N SER A 85 -2.07 2.51 -0.16
CA SER A 85 -0.80 1.77 -0.13
C SER A 85 0.20 2.37 0.87
N LYS A 86 0.32 3.71 0.90
CA LYS A 86 1.16 4.42 1.89
C LYS A 86 0.67 4.19 3.31
N ARG A 87 -0.64 4.28 3.55
CA ARG A 87 -1.24 4.04 4.87
C ARG A 87 -0.90 2.64 5.39
N VAL A 88 -1.13 1.61 4.58
CA VAL A 88 -0.82 0.22 4.96
C VAL A 88 0.68 0.04 5.21
N SER A 89 1.53 0.66 4.38
CA SER A 89 2.99 0.61 4.58
C SER A 89 3.41 1.23 5.92
N VAL A 90 2.85 2.39 6.28
CA VAL A 90 3.12 3.07 7.55
C VAL A 90 2.61 2.24 8.74
N GLU A 91 1.40 1.69 8.66
CA GLU A 91 0.83 0.84 9.71
C GLU A 91 1.71 -0.41 9.96
N ASN A 92 2.14 -1.08 8.89
CA ASN A 92 3.04 -2.21 8.98
C ASN A 92 4.41 -1.82 9.56
N GLY A 93 4.95 -0.67 9.15
CA GLY A 93 6.20 -0.13 9.69
C GLY A 93 6.10 0.14 11.19
N LEU A 94 4.99 0.74 11.63
CA LEU A 94 4.71 1.03 13.04
C LEU A 94 4.57 -0.25 13.86
N LEU A 95 3.81 -1.24 13.37
CA LEU A 95 3.69 -2.55 14.02
C LEU A 95 5.05 -3.23 14.16
N ARG A 96 5.88 -3.18 13.11
CA ARG A 96 7.23 -3.73 13.13
C ARG A 96 8.12 -3.00 14.12
N LEU A 97 8.05 -1.67 14.19
CA LEU A 97 8.75 -0.85 15.16
C LEU A 97 8.35 -1.22 16.60
N LYS A 98 7.04 -1.30 16.88
CA LYS A 98 6.52 -1.73 18.20
C LYS A 98 7.03 -3.09 18.61
N ARG A 99 7.06 -4.04 17.66
CA ARG A 99 7.63 -5.38 17.89
C ARG A 99 9.13 -5.32 18.22
N HIS A 100 9.91 -4.53 17.48
CA HIS A 100 11.33 -4.35 17.76
C HIS A 100 11.59 -3.62 19.10
N LYS A 101 10.77 -2.63 19.48
CA LYS A 101 10.80 -1.96 20.79
C LYS A 101 10.57 -2.97 21.91
N ALA A 102 9.55 -3.83 21.79
CA ALA A 102 9.25 -4.88 22.76
C ALA A 102 10.37 -5.94 22.87
N GLN A 103 11.08 -6.21 21.78
CA GLN A 103 12.17 -7.20 21.73
C GLN A 103 13.55 -6.60 22.05
N GLY A 104 13.67 -5.29 22.28
CA GLY A 104 14.96 -4.62 22.47
C GLY A 104 15.88 -4.65 21.24
N THR A 105 15.36 -5.01 20.06
CA THR A 105 16.13 -5.13 18.81
C THR A 105 15.86 -3.96 17.87
N LEU A 106 15.80 -2.75 18.41
CA LEU A 106 15.62 -1.55 17.60
C LEU A 106 16.81 -1.43 16.62
N PRO A 107 16.56 -0.99 15.36
CA PRO A 107 17.63 -0.71 14.42
C PRO A 107 18.65 0.27 15.03
N PRO A 108 19.96 0.13 14.74
CA PRO A 108 21.00 0.93 15.38
C PRO A 108 20.82 2.44 15.19
N GLN A 109 20.21 2.85 14.07
CA GLN A 109 19.87 4.25 13.77
C GLN A 109 18.87 4.86 14.76
N LEU A 110 18.01 4.02 15.36
CA LEU A 110 17.01 4.43 16.34
C LEU A 110 17.43 4.11 17.77
N ALA A 111 18.24 3.05 17.96
CA ALA A 111 18.78 2.69 19.27
C ALA A 111 19.70 3.79 19.85
N GLY A 112 20.40 4.54 18.98
CA GLY A 112 21.22 5.69 19.38
C GLY A 112 20.49 7.03 19.37
N LEU A 113 19.20 7.07 19.02
CA LEU A 113 18.42 8.30 19.01
C LEU A 113 17.95 8.60 20.43
N HIS A 114 18.84 9.22 21.22
CA HIS A 114 18.50 9.73 22.53
C HIS A 114 17.76 11.07 22.41
N ASN A 115 16.87 11.33 23.36
CA ASN A 115 16.23 12.64 23.48
C ASN A 115 17.34 13.68 23.70
N PRO A 116 17.40 14.78 22.92
CA PRO A 116 18.46 15.76 23.06
C PRO A 116 18.41 16.35 24.48
N VAL A 117 19.50 16.16 25.22
CA VAL A 117 19.66 16.76 26.55
C VAL A 117 20.14 18.18 26.34
N TRP A 118 19.25 19.15 26.52
CA TRP A 118 19.58 20.56 26.47
C TRP A 118 20.47 20.91 27.66
N GLN A 119 21.68 21.39 27.39
CA GLN A 119 22.56 21.93 28.43
C GLN A 119 22.07 23.31 28.84
N VAL A 120 21.09 23.33 29.75
CA VAL A 120 20.53 24.58 30.28
C VAL A 120 21.39 25.03 31.46
N THR A 121 21.89 26.27 31.41
CA THR A 121 22.57 26.89 32.55
C THR A 121 21.60 27.06 33.71
N LYS A 122 22.07 27.01 34.95
CA LYS A 122 21.25 27.00 36.18
C LYS A 122 20.20 28.13 36.25
N GLU A 123 20.49 29.29 35.63
CA GLU A 123 19.59 30.44 35.53
C GLU A 123 18.33 30.20 34.67
N PHE A 124 18.35 29.18 33.81
CA PHE A 124 17.29 28.88 32.85
C PHE A 124 16.59 27.53 33.11
N SER A 125 17.04 26.74 34.10
CA SER A 125 16.48 25.40 34.38
C SER A 125 15.02 25.48 34.78
N ASP A 126 14.65 26.51 35.53
CA ASP A 126 13.33 26.61 36.13
C ASP A 126 12.28 26.92 35.06
N ALA A 127 12.61 27.76 34.07
CA ALA A 127 11.76 28.06 32.92
C ALA A 127 11.76 26.95 31.85
N ALA A 128 12.86 26.20 31.73
CA ALA A 128 12.97 25.12 30.75
C ALA A 128 12.29 23.82 31.22
N SER A 129 12.19 23.59 32.54
CA SER A 129 11.67 22.33 33.08
C SER A 129 10.22 22.02 32.67
N GLU A 130 9.33 23.04 32.66
CA GLU A 130 7.95 22.91 32.21
C GLU A 130 7.85 22.53 30.72
N TYR A 131 8.62 23.20 29.87
CA TYR A 131 8.64 22.93 28.42
C TYR A 131 9.28 21.58 28.06
N LEU A 132 10.31 21.17 28.80
CA LEU A 132 11.00 19.90 28.56
C LEU A 132 10.17 18.69 28.99
N GLN A 133 9.36 18.80 30.05
CA GLN A 133 8.42 17.75 30.44
C GLN A 133 7.35 17.54 29.37
N GLU A 134 6.75 18.62 28.86
CA GLU A 134 5.72 18.54 27.82
C GLU A 134 6.27 17.92 26.51
N LEU A 135 7.54 18.20 26.18
CA LEU A 135 8.23 17.57 25.05
C LEU A 135 8.44 16.07 25.29
N SER A 136 8.87 15.66 26.48
CA SER A 136 9.10 14.23 26.78
C SER A 136 7.83 13.40 26.68
N GLU A 137 6.70 13.89 27.19
CA GLU A 137 5.41 13.18 27.15
C GLU A 137 4.86 12.99 25.73
N LYS A 138 5.23 13.87 24.80
CA LYS A 138 4.83 13.76 23.39
C LYS A 138 5.60 12.70 22.60
N PHE A 139 6.76 12.26 23.10
CA PHE A 139 7.67 11.37 22.38
C PHE A 139 7.81 9.95 22.97
N ASP A 140 7.21 9.66 24.13
CA ASP A 140 7.16 8.33 24.75
C ASP A 140 5.99 7.45 24.25
#